data_AF-A0A384JLW0-F1
#
_entry.id   AF-A0A384JLW0-F1
#
_cell.length_a   1.000
_cell.length_b   1.000
_cell.length_c   1.000
_cell.angle_alpha   90.00
_cell.angle_beta   90.00
_cell.angle_gamma   90.00
#
_symmetry.space_group_name_H-M   'P 1'
#
loop_
_entity.id
_entity.type
_entity.pdbx_description
1 polymer ?
#
loop_
_entity_poly.entity_id
_entity_poly.type
_entity_poly.pdbx_seq_one_letter_code
_entity_poly.pdbx_strand_id
1 'polypeptide(L)'
;MSTYYSPRHSLSRDVDFMRGEMCHFRQLPLDHVDRQATYTTLRNNLQGLLNSLRYENIIMENRISELRDEISRLSTGGGRMQVVGSNLAEENSAEIVSEGQQGTINSDIDTVEDWVREIQLME
;
A
#
# COMPACT_ATOMS: atom_id res chain seq x y z
N MET A 1 -6.55 -12.50 3.85
CA MET A 1 -7.55 -12.22 2.80
C MET A 1 -6.82 -11.61 1.61
N SER A 2 -6.72 -12.35 0.49
CA SER A 2 -6.08 -11.88 -0.73
C SER A 2 -7.02 -10.92 -1.46
N THR A 3 -6.63 -9.66 -1.61
CA THR A 3 -7.42 -8.56 -2.22
C THR A 3 -7.12 -8.37 -3.70
N TYR A 4 -6.86 -9.47 -4.43
CA TYR A 4 -6.75 -9.41 -5.88
C TYR A 4 -8.14 -9.13 -6.49
N TYR A 5 -8.44 -7.84 -6.63
CA TYR A 5 -9.50 -7.36 -7.50
C TYR A 5 -9.09 -7.73 -8.92
N SER A 6 -9.71 -8.79 -9.46
CA SER A 6 -9.60 -9.14 -10.88
C SER A 6 -10.75 -8.43 -11.59
N PRO A 7 -10.48 -7.44 -12.47
CA PRO A 7 -11.52 -6.81 -13.26
C PRO A 7 -12.31 -7.91 -13.99
N ARG A 8 -13.63 -7.86 -13.90
CA ARG A 8 -14.48 -8.91 -14.49
C ARG A 8 -14.15 -9.08 -15.97
N HIS A 9 -13.61 -10.24 -16.34
CA HIS A 9 -13.36 -10.64 -17.75
C HIS A 9 -14.61 -10.55 -18.65
N SER A 10 -15.81 -10.40 -18.07
CA SER A 10 -17.06 -10.20 -18.80
C SER A 10 -17.07 -8.92 -19.62
N LEU A 11 -16.53 -7.79 -19.12
CA LEU A 11 -16.57 -6.53 -19.86
C LEU A 11 -15.74 -6.57 -21.14
N SER A 12 -14.57 -7.21 -21.12
CA SER A 12 -13.75 -7.39 -22.32
C SER A 12 -14.50 -8.18 -23.38
N ARG A 13 -15.19 -9.25 -22.97
CA ARG A 13 -16.02 -10.07 -23.86
C ARG A 13 -17.18 -9.25 -24.44
N ASP A 14 -17.86 -8.45 -23.62
CA ASP A 14 -18.99 -7.63 -24.05
C ASP A 14 -18.56 -6.53 -25.03
N VAL A 15 -17.37 -5.93 -24.82
CA VAL A 15 -16.77 -4.96 -25.75
C VAL A 15 -16.44 -5.61 -27.09
N ASP A 16 -15.83 -6.79 -27.09
CA ASP A 16 -15.49 -7.50 -28.33
C ASP A 16 -16.74 -7.98 -29.07
N PHE A 17 -17.76 -8.43 -28.33
CA PHE A 17 -19.06 -8.78 -28.90
C PHE A 17 -19.73 -7.57 -29.56
N MET A 18 -19.76 -6.41 -28.88
CA MET A 18 -20.29 -5.17 -29.45
C MET A 18 -19.51 -4.69 -30.67
N ARG A 19 -18.19 -4.89 -30.70
CA ARG A 19 -17.38 -4.61 -31.90
C ARG A 19 -17.84 -5.46 -33.09
N GLY A 20 -18.13 -6.74 -32.87
CA GLY A 20 -18.67 -7.64 -33.88
C GLY A 20 -20.02 -7.17 -34.42
N GLU A 21 -20.96 -6.83 -33.52
CA GLU A 21 -22.29 -6.32 -33.88
C GLU A 21 -22.22 -5.00 -34.68
N MET A 22 -21.31 -4.09 -34.31
CA MET A 22 -21.08 -2.86 -35.06
C MET A 22 -20.55 -3.13 -36.48
N CYS A 23 -19.63 -4.09 -36.63
CA CYS A 23 -19.11 -4.51 -37.94
C CYS A 23 -20.22 -5.14 -38.79
N HIS A 24 -21.04 -6.00 -38.21
CA HIS A 24 -22.18 -6.62 -38.89
C HIS A 24 -23.17 -5.56 -39.39
N PHE A 25 -23.57 -4.62 -38.54
CA PHE A 25 -24.48 -3.54 -38.92
C PHE A 25 -23.91 -2.67 -40.05
N ARG A 26 -22.60 -2.40 -40.05
CA ARG A 26 -21.92 -1.65 -41.12
C ARG A 26 -21.95 -2.36 -42.47
N GLN A 27 -21.98 -3.70 -42.48
CA GLN A 27 -22.01 -4.51 -43.69
C GLN A 27 -23.41 -4.64 -44.29
N LEU A 28 -24.47 -4.31 -43.53
CA LEU A 28 -25.82 -4.32 -44.07
C LEU A 28 -25.94 -3.27 -45.22
N PRO A 29 -26.69 -3.57 -46.28
CA PRO A 29 -27.12 -2.58 -47.27
C PRO A 29 -28.02 -1.50 -46.65
N LEU A 30 -28.00 -0.28 -47.20
CA LEU A 30 -28.81 0.84 -46.68
C LEU A 30 -30.31 0.59 -46.79
N ASP A 31 -30.72 -0.15 -47.81
CA ASP A 31 -32.09 -0.57 -48.15
C ASP A 31 -32.48 -1.92 -47.51
N HIS A 32 -31.62 -2.49 -46.66
CA HIS A 32 -31.91 -3.76 -46.00
C HIS A 32 -33.16 -3.63 -45.11
N VAL A 33 -34.11 -4.55 -45.30
CA VAL A 33 -35.44 -4.54 -44.65
C VAL A 33 -35.33 -4.44 -43.11
N ASP A 34 -34.35 -5.14 -42.52
CA ASP A 34 -34.18 -5.15 -41.06
C ASP A 34 -33.22 -4.08 -40.52
N ARG A 35 -32.65 -3.21 -41.37
CA ARG A 35 -31.58 -2.28 -40.95
C ARG A 35 -31.99 -1.43 -39.75
N GLN A 36 -33.22 -0.92 -39.75
CA GLN A 36 -33.70 -0.07 -38.66
C GLN A 36 -33.87 -0.84 -37.34
N ALA A 37 -34.32 -2.09 -37.41
CA ALA A 37 -34.44 -2.97 -36.25
C ALA A 37 -33.05 -3.31 -35.69
N THR A 38 -32.10 -3.69 -36.55
CA THR A 38 -30.71 -3.95 -36.17
C THR A 38 -30.05 -2.73 -35.54
N TYR A 39 -30.26 -1.54 -36.11
CA TYR A 39 -29.75 -0.27 -35.55
C TYR A 39 -30.28 -0.02 -34.13
N THR A 40 -31.58 -0.21 -33.92
CA THR A 40 -32.22 0.02 -32.62
C THR A 40 -31.68 -0.94 -31.56
N THR A 41 -31.56 -2.22 -31.90
CA THR A 41 -30.97 -3.24 -31.01
C THR A 41 -29.51 -2.92 -30.70
N LEU A 42 -28.70 -2.62 -31.72
CA LEU A 42 -27.29 -2.25 -31.54
C LEU A 42 -27.14 -1.02 -30.63
N ARG A 43 -27.96 0.01 -30.83
CA ARG A 43 -27.96 1.22 -30.01
C ARG A 43 -28.28 0.90 -28.54
N ASN A 44 -29.30 0.08 -28.29
CA ASN A 44 -29.68 -0.32 -26.93
C ASN A 44 -28.57 -1.13 -26.25
N ASN A 45 -27.96 -2.07 -26.97
CA ASN A 45 -26.88 -2.88 -26.44
C ASN A 45 -25.64 -2.04 -26.13
N LEU A 46 -25.26 -1.11 -27.01
CA LEU A 46 -24.15 -0.17 -26.79
C LEU A 46 -24.42 0.75 -25.59
N GLN A 47 -25.66 1.22 -25.42
CA GLN A 47 -26.04 2.02 -24.26
C GLN A 47 -25.94 1.22 -22.96
N GLY A 48 -26.35 -0.06 -22.99
CA GLY A 48 -26.19 -0.98 -21.87
C GLY A 48 -24.71 -1.18 -21.50
N LEU A 49 -23.85 -1.45 -22.49
CA LEU A 49 -22.42 -1.60 -22.29
C LEU A 49 -21.79 -0.32 -21.70
N LEU A 50 -22.16 0.85 -22.21
CA LEU A 50 -21.67 2.13 -21.69
C LEU A 50 -22.04 2.32 -20.21
N ASN A 51 -23.26 1.96 -19.82
CA ASN A 51 -23.70 2.05 -18.43
C ASN A 51 -22.91 1.09 -17.53
N SER A 52 -22.67 -0.14 -17.98
CA SER A 52 -21.84 -1.12 -17.26
C SER A 52 -20.40 -0.64 -17.08
N LEU A 53 -19.79 -0.06 -18.12
CA LEU A 53 -18.44 0.50 -18.06
C LEU A 53 -18.35 1.69 -17.09
N ARG A 54 -19.35 2.57 -17.08
CA ARG A 54 -19.42 3.68 -16.12
C ARG A 54 -19.51 3.20 -14.68
N TYR A 55 -20.35 2.19 -14.44
CA TYR A 55 -20.50 1.61 -13.11
C TYR A 55 -19.20 0.99 -12.59
N GLU A 56 -18.51 0.21 -13.43
CA GLU A 56 -17.23 -0.39 -13.07
C GLU A 56 -16.13 0.67 -12.87
N ASN A 57 -16.15 1.75 -13.67
CA ASN A 57 -15.24 2.87 -13.47
C ASN A 57 -15.43 3.52 -12.08
N ILE A 58 -16.67 3.78 -11.66
CA ILE A 58 -16.97 4.31 -10.32
C ILE A 58 -16.47 3.36 -9.21
N ILE A 59 -16.65 2.05 -9.38
CA ILE A 59 -16.13 1.05 -8.41
C ILE A 59 -14.61 1.14 -8.32
N MET A 60 -13.92 1.20 -9.47
CA MET A 60 -12.47 1.29 -9.50
C MET A 60 -11.96 2.61 -8.89
N GLU A 61 -12.61 3.74 -9.17
CA GLU A 61 -12.27 5.04 -8.59
C GLU A 61 -12.40 5.03 -7.06
N ASN A 62 -13.51 4.48 -6.54
CA ASN A 62 -13.70 4.32 -5.10
C ASN A 62 -12.61 3.42 -4.49
N ARG A 63 -12.28 2.31 -5.14
CA ARG A 63 -11.24 1.40 -4.67
C ARG A 63 -9.85 2.04 -4.66
N ILE A 64 -9.54 2.85 -5.67
CA ILE A 64 -8.30 3.63 -5.73
C ILE A 64 -8.26 4.64 -4.57
N SER A 65 -9.38 5.30 -4.27
CA SER A 65 -9.48 6.21 -3.14
C SER A 65 -9.21 5.51 -1.80
N GLU A 66 -9.84 4.36 -1.56
CA GLU A 66 -9.61 3.55 -0.36
C GLU A 66 -8.14 3.14 -0.20
N LEU A 67 -7.51 2.68 -1.29
CA LEU A 67 -6.11 2.26 -1.28
C LEU A 67 -5.17 3.44 -1.02
N ARG A 68 -5.48 4.64 -1.52
CA ARG A 68 -4.71 5.87 -1.22
C ARG A 68 -4.79 6.22 0.26
N ASP A 69 -5.98 6.12 0.85
CA ASP A 69 -6.17 6.36 2.29
C ASP A 69 -5.42 5.32 3.14
N GLU A 70 -5.46 4.05 2.74
CA GLU A 70 -4.72 2.97 3.40
C GLU A 70 -3.21 3.22 3.37
N ILE A 71 -2.65 3.55 2.19
CA ILE A 71 -1.23 3.89 2.03
C ILE A 71 -0.84 5.08 2.90
N SER A 72 -1.65 6.14 2.95
CA SER A 72 -1.39 7.33 3.76
C SER A 72 -1.30 7.00 5.26
N ARG A 73 -2.22 6.17 5.76
CA ARG A 73 -2.23 5.70 7.15
C ARG A 73 -1.00 4.84 7.47
N LEU A 74 -0.67 3.91 6.58
CA LEU A 74 0.50 3.04 6.73
C LEU A 74 1.81 3.86 6.71
N SER A 75 1.93 4.84 5.81
CA SER A 75 3.10 5.72 5.75
C SER A 75 3.27 6.52 7.04
N THR A 76 2.18 7.04 7.60
CA THR A 76 2.21 7.76 8.89
C THR A 76 2.61 6.82 10.04
N GLY A 77 2.09 5.59 10.02
CA GLY A 77 2.48 4.53 10.97
C GLY A 77 3.97 4.18 10.87
N GLY A 78 4.49 4.00 9.66
CA GLY A 78 5.91 3.74 9.40
C GLY A 78 6.82 4.86 9.90
N GLY A 79 6.45 6.13 9.65
CA GLY A 79 7.18 7.27 10.20
C GLY A 79 7.23 7.29 11.72
N ARG A 80 6.11 6.96 12.40
CA ARG A 80 6.08 6.83 13.86
C ARG A 80 6.98 5.69 14.36
N MET A 81 6.97 4.54 13.70
CA MET A 81 7.85 3.42 14.06
C MET A 81 9.32 3.76 13.87
N GLN A 82 9.68 4.52 12.84
CA GLN A 82 11.05 4.98 12.62
C GLN A 82 11.54 5.91 13.74
N VAL A 83 10.68 6.83 14.20
CA VAL A 83 11.00 7.71 15.34
C VAL A 83 11.19 6.89 16.62
N VAL A 84 10.27 5.97 16.93
CA VAL A 84 10.38 5.08 18.10
C VAL A 84 11.67 4.25 18.04
N GLY A 85 11.99 3.67 16.88
CA GLY A 85 13.23 2.92 16.69
C GLY A 85 14.49 3.76 16.88
N SER A 86 14.48 5.01 16.42
CA SER A 86 15.60 5.94 16.61
C SER A 86 15.80 6.30 18.08
N ASN A 87 14.71 6.58 18.80
CA ASN A 87 14.75 6.91 20.22
C ASN A 87 15.27 5.73 21.06
N LEU A 88 14.80 4.51 20.79
CA LEU A 88 15.27 3.31 21.50
C LEU A 88 16.76 3.03 21.22
N ALA A 89 17.23 3.27 20.00
CA ALA A 89 18.65 3.10 19.67
C ALA A 89 19.54 4.13 20.39
N GLU A 90 19.06 5.37 20.52
CA GLU A 90 19.75 6.43 21.27
C GLU A 90 19.79 6.13 22.78
N GLU A 91 18.66 5.69 23.36
CA GLU A 91 18.57 5.27 24.76
C GLU A 91 19.52 4.10 25.08
N ASN A 92 19.50 3.04 24.27
CA ASN A 92 20.42 1.91 24.45
C ASN A 92 21.89 2.34 24.33
N SER A 93 22.19 3.28 23.42
CA SER A 93 23.56 3.79 23.26
C SER A 93 24.02 4.56 24.50
N ALA A 94 23.12 5.34 25.12
CA ALA A 94 23.39 6.07 26.36
C ALA A 94 23.56 5.12 27.56
N GLU A 95 22.75 4.05 27.64
CA GLU A 95 22.84 3.04 28.70
C GLU A 95 24.20 2.33 28.66
N ILE A 96 24.64 1.86 27.49
CA ILE A 96 25.95 1.20 27.33
C ILE A 96 27.11 2.11 27.78
N VAL A 97 27.04 3.41 27.45
CA VAL A 97 28.05 4.38 27.90
C VAL A 97 28.04 4.53 29.42
N SER A 98 26.86 4.59 30.03
CA SER A 98 26.72 4.68 31.49
C SER A 98 27.27 3.42 32.19
N GLU A 99 26.98 2.23 31.68
CA GLU A 99 27.52 0.97 32.21
C GLU A 99 29.05 0.93 32.11
N GLY A 100 29.62 1.39 30.99
CA GLY A 100 31.07 1.50 30.82
C GLY A 100 31.73 2.49 31.79
N GLN A 101 31.07 3.63 32.03
CA GLN A 101 31.52 4.61 33.04
C GLN A 101 31.45 4.02 34.45
N GLN A 102 30.37 3.30 34.78
CA GLN A 102 30.21 2.63 36.07
C GLN A 102 31.32 1.60 36.32
N GLY A 103 31.68 0.80 35.29
CA GLY A 103 32.79 -0.15 35.39
C GLY A 103 34.14 0.52 35.62
N THR A 104 34.38 1.66 34.96
CA THR A 104 35.59 2.45 35.16
C THR A 104 35.66 3.01 36.58
N ILE A 105 34.57 3.61 37.07
CA ILE A 105 34.49 4.14 38.43
C ILE A 105 34.73 3.05 39.48
N ASN A 106 34.15 1.85 39.29
CA ASN A 106 34.37 0.74 40.20
C ASN A 106 35.86 0.33 40.25
N SER A 107 36.52 0.26 39.09
CA SER A 107 37.96 -0.02 39.02
C SER A 107 38.81 1.06 39.71
N ASP A 108 38.44 2.33 39.56
CA ASP A 108 39.13 3.45 40.22
C ASP A 108 38.96 3.37 41.75
N ILE A 109 37.76 3.01 42.23
CA ILE A 109 37.48 2.81 43.66
C ILE A 109 38.32 1.66 44.22
N ASP A 110 38.32 0.51 43.57
CA ASP A 110 39.11 -0.66 44.00
C ASP A 110 40.61 -0.31 44.11
N THR A 111 41.13 0.45 43.13
CA THR A 111 42.53 0.91 43.13
C THR A 111 42.83 1.82 44.32
N VAL A 112 41.92 2.76 44.63
CA VAL A 112 42.09 3.66 45.78
C VAL A 112 42.00 2.89 47.11
N GLU A 113 41.07 1.92 47.22
CA GLU A 113 40.96 1.07 48.40
C GLU A 113 42.23 0.25 48.65
N ASP A 114 42.86 -0.28 47.60
CA ASP A 114 44.14 -0.98 47.68
C ASP A 114 45.26 -0.05 48.16
N TRP A 115 45.36 1.17 47.63
CA TRP A 115 46.34 2.16 48.11
C TRP A 115 46.13 2.52 49.58
N VAL A 116 44.88 2.67 50.03
CA VAL A 116 44.58 2.95 51.44
C VAL A 116 45.03 1.79 52.34
N ARG A 117 44.81 0.54 51.91
CA ARG A 117 45.30 -0.65 52.62
C ARG A 117 46.82 -0.70 52.71
N GLU A 118 47.51 -0.40 51.62
CA GLU A 118 48.98 -0.37 51.62
C GLU A 118 49.54 0.67 52.59
N ILE A 119 48.96 1.88 52.62
CA ILE A 119 49.37 2.94 53.54
C ILE A 119 49.18 2.50 55.00
N GLN A 120 48.04 1.88 55.34
CA GLN A 120 47.74 1.40 56.69
C GLN A 120 48.69 0.30 57.17
N LEU A 121 49.31 -0.46 56.26
CA LEU A 121 50.29 -1.50 56.60
C LEU A 121 51.71 -0.94 56.81
N MET A 122 51.96 0.32 56.46
CA MET A 122 53.25 0.99 56.62
C MET A 122 53.35 1.82 57.92
N GLU A 123 52.24 1.99 58.64
CA GLU A 123 52.17 2.61 59.99
C GLU A 123 52.26 1.55 61.11
#